data_AF-A0A9W4U293-F1
#
_entry.id   AF-A0A9W4U293-F1
#
_cell.length_a   1.000
_cell.length_b   1.000
_cell.length_c   1.000
_cell.angle_alpha   90.00
_cell.angle_beta   90.00
_cell.angle_gamma   90.00
#
_symmetry.space_group_name_H-M   'P 1'
#
loop_
_entity.id
_entity.type
_entity.pdbx_description
1 polymer ?
#
loop_
_entity_poly.entity_id
_entity_poly.type
_entity_poly.pdbx_seq_one_letter_code
_entity_poly.pdbx_strand_id
1 'polypeptide(L)'
;MGCCASRQTGDSYPGGNAPTASSRNITSSSPPPRSTSQGSTSHPSALSPPLVNTQRRPNVPLKPIDPSHRSKIPTNLVSPTAQYARRTGLTRRQLEKERGDWWDTRTTGREEIWAALRLMVESLQLGQVGEAQALLDATECTCPNGMLWKGVFDGRGEWYRVQEWVVIEPEGLIDDDETDHGHEDDEDNISDKKEDAEVEEGSAENANKVKESKGKEVEVLGDEVKVLCRLSNTGVDYRIRIYKGEKVASLVAKLKSKASINPFALVRIVYGGQIIPETQPLESHPYWNYENRHVLIAMVFE
;
A
#
# COMPACT_ATOMS: atom_id res chain seq x y z
N MET A 1 -4.78 40.86 -23.63
CA MET A 1 -4.62 42.24 -24.13
C MET A 1 -5.26 42.28 -25.52
N GLY A 2 -6.38 42.92 -25.82
CA GLY A 2 -7.21 43.85 -25.09
C GLY A 2 -8.53 44.00 -25.84
N CYS A 3 -9.52 44.53 -25.12
CA CYS A 3 -10.93 44.62 -25.47
C CYS A 3 -11.22 45.47 -26.72
N CYS A 4 -12.26 45.12 -27.47
CA CYS A 4 -12.97 46.02 -28.38
C CYS A 4 -14.43 46.14 -27.90
N ALA A 5 -14.89 47.37 -27.68
CA ALA A 5 -16.21 47.72 -27.20
C ALA A 5 -16.98 48.55 -28.23
N SER A 6 -18.31 48.61 -28.00
CA SER A 6 -19.29 49.61 -28.50
C SER A 6 -19.87 49.36 -29.89
N ARG A 7 -21.13 49.68 -30.23
CA ARG A 7 -22.45 49.98 -29.63
C ARG A 7 -23.24 50.61 -30.80
N GLN A 8 -24.53 50.31 -30.99
CA GLN A 8 -25.49 51.16 -31.73
C GLN A 8 -26.91 50.82 -31.21
N THR A 9 -27.49 51.66 -30.34
CA THR A 9 -28.56 52.66 -30.59
C THR A 9 -29.98 52.07 -30.58
N GLY A 10 -30.77 52.45 -29.56
CA GLY A 10 -32.24 52.36 -29.54
C GLY A 10 -32.86 53.37 -30.53
N ASP A 11 -34.16 53.49 -30.72
CA ASP A 11 -35.29 53.33 -29.79
C ASP A 11 -36.59 53.42 -30.63
N SER A 12 -37.71 52.82 -30.20
CA SER A 12 -39.11 53.27 -30.45
C SER A 12 -40.15 52.14 -30.27
N TYR A 13 -40.86 52.18 -29.14
CA TYR A 13 -42.22 51.63 -28.91
C TYR A 13 -43.24 52.79 -29.11
N PRO A 14 -44.58 52.61 -29.32
CA PRO A 14 -45.45 51.82 -28.43
C PRO A 14 -46.80 51.25 -28.99
N GLY A 15 -47.47 50.46 -28.13
CA GLY A 15 -48.93 50.17 -28.13
C GLY A 15 -49.36 48.97 -28.98
N GLY A 16 -50.25 48.06 -28.58
CA GLY A 16 -51.11 47.91 -27.41
C GLY A 16 -52.12 46.78 -27.71
N ASN A 17 -52.50 46.03 -26.67
CA ASN A 17 -53.70 45.20 -26.52
C ASN A 17 -53.92 43.92 -27.38
N ALA A 18 -53.92 42.77 -26.67
CA ALA A 18 -54.68 41.54 -26.95
C ALA A 18 -56.22 41.83 -26.97
N PRO A 19 -57.16 40.95 -27.41
CA PRO A 19 -57.22 39.50 -27.09
C PRO A 19 -57.94 38.53 -28.09
N THR A 20 -58.03 37.24 -27.71
CA THR A 20 -58.94 36.17 -28.19
C THR A 20 -58.70 35.59 -29.60
N ALA A 21 -59.16 34.40 -30.02
CA ALA A 21 -59.38 33.07 -29.45
C ALA A 21 -59.77 32.18 -30.66
N SER A 22 -59.41 30.89 -30.61
CA SER A 22 -60.11 29.74 -31.22
C SER A 22 -59.83 29.29 -32.67
N SER A 23 -59.52 27.98 -32.75
CA SER A 23 -59.89 26.99 -33.80
C SER A 23 -59.11 27.04 -35.12
N ARG A 24 -58.57 25.93 -35.67
CA ARG A 24 -59.12 24.58 -35.83
C ARG A 24 -57.99 23.57 -36.06
N ASN A 25 -58.06 22.39 -35.43
CA ASN A 25 -57.58 21.16 -36.09
C ASN A 25 -58.47 19.98 -35.67
N ILE A 26 -58.92 19.22 -36.65
CA ILE A 26 -59.87 18.09 -36.58
C ILE A 26 -59.10 16.92 -37.22
N THR A 27 -58.85 15.77 -36.59
CA THR A 27 -59.73 14.59 -36.59
C THR A 27 -59.03 13.38 -35.95
N SER A 28 -59.84 12.49 -35.32
CA SER A 28 -59.72 11.01 -35.17
C SER A 28 -58.49 10.40 -34.45
N SER A 29 -58.56 9.46 -33.49
CA SER A 29 -59.62 8.63 -32.88
C SER A 29 -59.10 8.05 -31.55
N SER A 30 -59.95 7.93 -30.52
CA SER A 30 -59.71 7.17 -29.26
C SER A 30 -59.98 5.66 -29.44
N PRO A 31 -59.55 4.74 -28.52
CA PRO A 31 -60.26 4.47 -27.24
C PRO A 31 -59.31 3.95 -26.09
N PRO A 32 -59.80 3.34 -24.97
CA PRO A 32 -60.61 3.87 -23.86
C PRO A 32 -59.89 3.74 -22.47
N PRO A 33 -60.52 4.13 -21.32
CA PRO A 33 -59.80 4.55 -20.10
C PRO A 33 -59.91 3.60 -18.90
N ARG A 34 -59.04 3.79 -17.88
CA ARG A 34 -59.30 3.31 -16.50
C ARG A 34 -58.66 4.19 -15.42
N SER A 35 -59.55 4.90 -14.69
CA SER A 35 -59.62 5.11 -13.23
C SER A 35 -58.36 5.63 -12.49
N THR A 36 -58.31 6.94 -12.20
CA THR A 36 -58.61 7.59 -10.89
C THR A 36 -57.73 7.18 -9.71
N SER A 37 -56.83 8.09 -9.30
CA SER A 37 -56.64 8.45 -7.88
C SER A 37 -56.01 9.85 -7.76
N GLN A 38 -56.84 10.76 -7.24
CA GLN A 38 -56.58 11.88 -6.35
C GLN A 38 -55.14 12.38 -6.20
N GLY A 39 -54.98 13.68 -6.44
CA GLY A 39 -53.76 14.40 -6.15
C GLY A 39 -53.72 15.01 -4.76
N SER A 40 -52.54 15.51 -4.41
CA SER A 40 -52.34 16.72 -3.61
C SER A 40 -50.88 17.16 -3.72
N THR A 41 -50.68 18.21 -4.51
CA THR A 41 -49.88 19.41 -4.23
C THR A 41 -48.47 19.30 -3.60
N SER A 42 -47.49 19.63 -4.47
CA SER A 42 -46.39 20.61 -4.29
C SER A 42 -45.32 20.39 -3.21
N HIS A 43 -44.07 20.19 -3.64
CA HIS A 43 -42.94 21.12 -3.43
C HIS A 43 -41.84 20.88 -4.50
N PRO A 44 -41.06 21.91 -4.91
CA PRO A 44 -40.26 21.89 -6.12
C PRO A 44 -38.83 21.37 -5.92
N SER A 45 -38.32 20.71 -6.96
CA SER A 45 -36.93 20.70 -7.44
C SER A 45 -35.80 20.58 -6.41
N ALA A 46 -35.33 19.35 -6.17
CA ALA A 46 -33.90 19.10 -6.02
C ALA A 46 -33.42 18.43 -7.32
N LEU A 47 -32.78 19.22 -8.19
CA LEU A 47 -32.01 18.71 -9.32
C LEU A 47 -30.94 17.77 -8.74
N SER A 48 -31.16 16.47 -8.88
CA SER A 48 -30.08 15.50 -8.64
C SER A 48 -28.98 15.82 -9.65
N PRO A 49 -27.72 16.02 -9.23
CA PRO A 49 -26.63 16.14 -10.19
C PRO A 49 -26.57 14.84 -11.00
N PRO A 50 -26.27 14.90 -12.31
CA PRO A 50 -26.16 13.69 -13.11
C PRO A 50 -25.06 12.82 -12.53
N LEU A 51 -25.40 11.56 -12.20
CA LEU A 51 -24.42 10.54 -11.83
C LEU A 51 -23.45 10.39 -12.99
N VAL A 52 -22.26 10.98 -12.84
CA VAL A 52 -21.14 10.74 -13.73
C VAL A 52 -20.84 9.25 -13.61
N ASN A 53 -21.17 8.49 -14.64
CA ASN A 53 -20.86 7.07 -14.75
C ASN A 53 -19.35 6.94 -15.00
N THR A 54 -18.55 7.26 -13.98
CA THR A 54 -17.14 6.88 -13.94
C THR A 54 -17.12 5.36 -13.89
N GLN A 55 -16.41 4.74 -14.84
CA GLN A 55 -16.20 3.29 -14.87
C GLN A 55 -15.89 2.82 -13.45
N ARG A 56 -16.80 2.02 -12.85
CA ARG A 56 -16.79 1.66 -11.42
C ARG A 56 -15.44 1.09 -11.02
N ARG A 57 -14.54 1.96 -10.56
CA ARG A 57 -13.39 1.57 -9.77
C ARG A 57 -13.96 0.97 -8.47
N PRO A 58 -13.31 -0.04 -7.88
CA PRO A 58 -13.82 -0.73 -6.69
C PRO A 58 -13.63 0.15 -5.43
N ASN A 59 -14.23 1.35 -5.41
CA ASN A 59 -14.22 2.24 -4.25
C ASN A 59 -15.35 1.83 -3.31
N VAL A 60 -14.96 1.51 -2.08
CA VAL A 60 -15.87 1.51 -0.94
C VAL A 60 -15.98 2.97 -0.48
N PRO A 61 -17.19 3.47 -0.16
CA PRO A 61 -17.33 4.82 0.40
C PRO A 61 -16.41 5.03 1.59
N LEU A 62 -15.88 6.25 1.72
CA LEU A 62 -15.02 6.61 2.84
C LEU A 62 -15.76 6.41 4.17
N LYS A 63 -15.07 5.78 5.11
CA LYS A 63 -15.58 5.52 6.45
C LYS A 63 -15.24 6.73 7.34
N PRO A 64 -16.18 7.18 8.19
CA PRO A 64 -15.87 8.14 9.23
C PRO A 64 -14.79 7.60 10.15
N ILE A 65 -14.02 8.50 10.76
CA ILE A 65 -13.13 8.16 11.87
C ILE A 65 -14.01 7.87 13.08
N ASP A 66 -13.86 6.68 13.66
CA ASP A 66 -14.54 6.35 14.91
C ASP A 66 -13.94 7.20 16.06
N PRO A 67 -14.75 7.97 16.81
CA PRO A 67 -14.26 8.80 17.91
C PRO A 67 -13.54 8.02 19.01
N SER A 68 -13.78 6.72 19.14
CA SER A 68 -13.11 5.84 20.09
C SER A 68 -11.81 5.22 19.55
N HIS A 69 -11.60 5.26 18.23
CA HIS A 69 -10.42 4.70 17.62
C HIS A 69 -9.21 5.57 17.94
N ARG A 70 -8.18 4.94 18.48
CA ARG A 70 -6.88 5.54 18.72
C ARG A 70 -5.80 4.77 17.99
N SER A 71 -4.85 5.50 17.42
CA SER A 71 -3.74 4.95 16.67
C SER A 71 -2.53 4.65 17.56
N LYS A 72 -1.60 3.85 17.04
CA LYS A 72 -0.30 3.62 17.69
C LYS A 72 0.68 4.68 17.22
N ILE A 73 1.37 5.31 18.17
CA ILE A 73 2.49 6.21 17.87
C ILE A 73 3.63 5.36 17.26
N PRO A 74 4.15 5.71 16.08
CA PRO A 74 5.24 4.95 15.49
C PRO A 74 6.53 5.11 16.31
N THR A 75 7.23 3.99 16.46
CA THR A 75 8.51 3.86 17.17
C THR A 75 9.60 4.82 16.66
N ASN A 76 9.50 5.29 15.42
CA ASN A 76 10.48 6.13 14.73
C ASN A 76 10.11 7.62 14.66
N LEU A 77 8.89 8.02 15.04
CA LEU A 77 8.59 9.43 15.37
C LEU A 77 9.23 9.85 16.69
N VAL A 78 10.02 8.93 17.23
CA VAL A 78 10.79 9.12 18.43
C VAL A 78 12.10 9.81 18.05
N SER A 79 12.02 11.11 17.69
CA SER A 79 13.19 12.01 17.72
C SER A 79 13.90 11.92 19.09
N PRO A 80 15.12 12.43 19.28
CA PRO A 80 15.77 12.45 20.60
C PRO A 80 14.85 12.99 21.72
N THR A 81 13.97 13.93 21.38
CA THR A 81 12.87 14.48 22.21
C THR A 81 11.82 13.45 22.63
N ALA A 82 11.71 12.32 21.96
CA ALA A 82 10.68 11.32 22.19
C ALA A 82 11.20 10.08 22.92
N GLN A 83 12.51 9.94 23.15
CA GLN A 83 12.94 9.16 24.31
C GLN A 83 12.37 9.76 25.60
N TYR A 84 12.21 11.09 25.63
CA TYR A 84 11.49 11.83 26.67
C TYR A 84 9.96 11.61 26.57
N ALA A 85 9.35 11.76 25.38
CA ALA A 85 7.91 11.51 25.18
C ALA A 85 7.46 10.05 25.45
N ARG A 86 8.33 9.04 25.39
CA ARG A 86 7.99 7.68 25.88
C ARG A 86 7.86 7.61 27.40
N ARG A 87 8.48 8.54 28.12
CA ARG A 87 8.43 8.67 29.59
C ARG A 87 7.40 9.69 30.05
N THR A 88 7.12 10.71 29.24
CA THR A 88 6.28 11.87 29.62
C THR A 88 5.10 12.11 28.68
N GLY A 89 4.77 11.16 27.79
CA GLY A 89 3.71 11.22 26.77
C GLY A 89 3.90 12.29 25.68
N LEU A 90 3.10 12.18 24.61
CA LEU A 90 3.12 13.11 23.48
C LEU A 90 2.08 14.21 23.75
N THR A 91 2.43 15.49 23.57
CA THR A 91 1.42 16.55 23.71
C THR A 91 0.67 16.80 22.40
N ARG A 92 -0.52 17.41 22.48
CA ARG A 92 -1.33 17.73 21.29
C ARG A 92 -0.56 18.64 20.32
N ARG A 93 0.13 19.65 20.83
CA ARG A 93 0.95 20.57 20.02
C ARG A 93 2.10 19.84 19.32
N GLN A 94 2.78 18.94 20.03
CA GLN A 94 3.87 18.18 19.42
C GLN A 94 3.34 17.25 18.32
N LEU A 95 2.21 16.58 18.54
CA LEU A 95 1.58 15.75 17.53
C LEU A 95 1.27 16.54 16.25
N GLU A 96 0.69 17.73 16.37
CA GLU A 96 0.34 18.55 15.22
C GLU A 96 1.57 19.00 14.42
N LYS A 97 2.66 19.34 15.14
CA LYS A 97 3.95 19.66 14.51
C LYS A 97 4.48 18.46 13.73
N GLU A 98 4.55 17.29 14.35
CA GLU A 98 5.03 16.07 13.71
C GLU A 98 4.16 15.67 12.49
N ARG A 99 2.85 15.88 12.57
CA ARG A 99 1.94 15.68 11.42
C ARG A 99 2.29 16.63 10.28
N GLY A 100 2.52 17.91 10.58
CA GLY A 100 2.98 18.90 9.60
C GLY A 100 4.28 18.47 8.93
N ASP A 101 5.30 18.15 9.73
CA ASP A 101 6.60 17.68 9.24
C ASP A 101 6.43 16.41 8.38
N TRP A 102 5.55 15.49 8.77
CA TRP A 102 5.27 14.28 8.00
C TRP A 102 4.67 14.57 6.61
N TRP A 103 3.73 15.52 6.52
CA TRP A 103 3.16 15.96 5.24
C TRP A 103 4.22 16.62 4.36
N ASP A 104 5.07 17.46 4.94
CA ASP A 104 6.11 18.19 4.20
C ASP A 104 7.21 17.26 3.65
N THR A 105 7.45 16.11 4.29
CA THR A 105 8.37 15.10 3.77
C THR A 105 7.83 14.27 2.60
N ARG A 106 6.55 14.42 2.20
CA ARG A 106 5.96 13.65 1.10
C ARG A 106 6.38 14.21 -0.27
N THR A 107 7.51 13.73 -0.79
CA THR A 107 8.05 14.14 -2.10
C THR A 107 7.82 13.13 -3.22
N THR A 108 7.27 11.94 -2.92
CA THR A 108 7.08 10.86 -3.89
C THR A 108 5.72 10.91 -4.56
N GLY A 109 5.65 10.75 -5.88
CA GLY A 109 4.39 10.80 -6.62
C GLY A 109 3.99 12.23 -6.99
N ARG A 110 2.70 12.44 -7.26
CA ARG A 110 2.13 13.74 -7.62
C ARG A 110 1.80 14.60 -6.41
N GLU A 111 2.27 15.84 -6.38
CA GLU A 111 2.05 16.80 -5.29
C GLU A 111 0.57 17.21 -5.16
N GLU A 112 -0.15 17.27 -6.28
CA GLU A 112 -1.56 17.65 -6.30
C GLU A 112 -2.43 16.62 -5.58
N ILE A 113 -2.04 15.33 -5.68
CA ILE A 113 -2.71 14.25 -4.97
C ILE A 113 -2.39 14.30 -3.47
N TRP A 114 -1.16 14.63 -3.09
CA TRP A 114 -0.81 14.85 -1.68
C TRP A 114 -1.56 16.02 -1.06
N ALA A 115 -1.65 17.15 -1.77
CA ALA A 115 -2.41 18.31 -1.33
C ALA A 115 -3.90 17.96 -1.15
N ALA A 116 -4.49 17.25 -2.11
CA ALA A 116 -5.87 16.79 -1.99
C ALA A 116 -6.07 15.79 -0.84
N LEU A 117 -5.14 14.85 -0.65
CA LEU A 117 -5.20 13.89 0.46
C LEU A 117 -5.14 14.58 1.82
N ARG A 118 -4.30 15.60 1.97
CA ARG A 118 -4.24 16.41 3.20
C ARG A 118 -5.60 17.04 3.50
N LEU A 119 -6.22 17.67 2.50
CA LEU A 119 -7.54 18.28 2.64
C LEU A 119 -8.63 17.24 2.95
N MET A 120 -8.59 16.06 2.31
CA MET A 120 -9.51 14.96 2.63
C MET A 120 -9.36 14.48 4.08
N VAL A 121 -8.13 14.39 4.59
CA VAL A 121 -7.86 13.98 5.98
C VAL A 121 -8.38 15.04 6.95
N GLU A 122 -8.15 16.32 6.68
CA GLU A 122 -8.69 17.42 7.48
C GLU A 122 -10.23 17.39 7.52
N SER A 123 -10.90 17.22 6.36
CA SER A 123 -12.36 17.06 6.31
C SER A 123 -12.85 15.83 7.08
N LEU A 124 -12.12 14.70 7.04
CA LEU A 124 -12.47 13.52 7.84
C LEU A 124 -12.35 13.77 9.35
N GLN A 125 -11.32 14.49 9.79
CA GLN A 125 -11.13 14.86 11.18
C GLN A 125 -12.22 15.81 11.69
N LEU A 126 -12.77 16.66 10.81
CA LEU A 126 -13.93 17.51 11.08
C LEU A 126 -15.28 16.76 11.01
N GLY A 127 -15.28 15.47 10.67
CA GLY A 127 -16.48 14.66 10.48
C GLY A 127 -17.21 14.92 9.16
N GLN A 128 -16.63 15.70 8.26
CA GLN A 128 -17.18 16.05 6.94
C GLN A 128 -16.84 14.98 5.90
N VAL A 129 -17.33 13.75 6.11
CA VAL A 129 -17.04 12.60 5.22
C VAL A 129 -17.50 12.85 3.78
N GLY A 130 -18.61 13.57 3.60
CA GLY A 130 -19.12 13.90 2.26
C GLY A 130 -18.17 14.78 1.45
N GLU A 131 -17.48 15.73 2.09
CA GLU A 131 -16.48 16.58 1.44
C GLU A 131 -15.24 15.77 1.06
N ALA A 132 -14.74 14.95 1.99
CA ALA A 132 -13.63 14.04 1.71
C ALA A 132 -13.93 13.08 0.55
N GLN A 133 -15.17 12.56 0.48
CA GLN A 133 -15.61 11.69 -0.61
C GLN A 133 -15.67 12.44 -1.94
N ALA A 134 -16.21 13.66 -1.95
CA ALA A 134 -16.27 14.49 -3.15
C ALA A 134 -14.87 14.80 -3.69
N LEU A 135 -13.92 15.09 -2.80
CA LEU A 135 -12.51 15.27 -3.17
C LEU A 135 -11.89 14.00 -3.74
N LEU A 136 -12.11 12.83 -3.12
CA LEU A 136 -11.61 11.54 -3.61
C LEU A 136 -12.10 11.24 -5.03
N ASP A 137 -13.37 11.54 -5.29
CA ASP A 137 -13.99 11.35 -6.60
C ASP A 137 -13.46 12.38 -7.62
N ALA A 138 -13.27 13.63 -7.21
CA ALA A 138 -12.75 14.71 -8.07
C ALA A 138 -11.29 14.49 -8.50
N THR A 139 -10.46 13.89 -7.64
CA THR A 139 -9.07 13.56 -7.97
C THR A 139 -8.92 12.25 -8.75
N GLU A 140 -10.03 11.57 -9.04
CA GLU A 140 -10.06 10.21 -9.59
C GLU A 140 -9.16 9.25 -8.81
N CYS A 141 -9.12 9.40 -7.49
CA CYS A 141 -8.40 8.50 -6.61
C CYS A 141 -9.25 7.27 -6.27
N THR A 142 -8.60 6.21 -5.83
CA THR A 142 -9.22 4.93 -5.50
C THR A 142 -8.83 4.50 -4.09
N CYS A 143 -9.83 4.31 -3.22
CA CYS A 143 -9.69 3.85 -1.85
C CYS A 143 -10.54 2.56 -1.67
N PRO A 144 -9.96 1.38 -1.93
CA PRO A 144 -10.73 0.13 -1.97
C PRO A 144 -11.25 -0.32 -0.60
N ASN A 145 -10.64 0.15 0.48
CA ASN A 145 -11.00 -0.21 1.86
C ASN A 145 -11.90 0.83 2.56
N GLY A 146 -12.10 1.99 1.92
CA GLY A 146 -12.79 3.15 2.48
C GLY A 146 -12.06 3.82 3.66
N MET A 147 -10.76 3.56 3.85
CA MET A 147 -9.96 4.06 4.98
C MET A 147 -8.74 4.80 4.43
N LEU A 148 -8.75 6.15 4.47
CA LEU A 148 -7.64 6.96 3.94
C LEU A 148 -6.29 6.61 4.59
N TRP A 149 -6.30 6.26 5.88
CA TRP A 149 -5.11 5.85 6.63
C TRP A 149 -4.56 4.46 6.29
N LYS A 150 -5.24 3.71 5.41
CA LYS A 150 -4.69 2.48 4.80
C LYS A 150 -4.13 2.75 3.41
N GLY A 151 -4.15 4.00 2.97
CA GLY A 151 -3.61 4.49 1.73
C GLY A 151 -4.60 4.52 0.58
N VAL A 152 -4.23 5.28 -0.44
CA VAL A 152 -5.06 5.62 -1.60
C VAL A 152 -4.25 5.41 -2.87
N PHE A 153 -4.90 4.97 -3.94
CA PHE A 153 -4.30 4.82 -5.26
C PHE A 153 -4.71 5.98 -6.15
N ASP A 154 -3.81 6.50 -6.95
CA ASP A 154 -4.17 7.46 -7.99
C ASP A 154 -4.56 6.77 -9.31
N GLY A 155 -4.99 7.54 -10.31
CA GLY A 155 -5.34 7.02 -11.63
C GLY A 155 -4.20 6.32 -12.39
N ARG A 156 -2.95 6.48 -11.98
CA ARG A 156 -1.78 5.80 -12.56
C ARG A 156 -1.42 4.51 -11.81
N GLY A 157 -2.09 4.23 -10.69
CA GLY A 157 -1.80 3.10 -9.82
C GLY A 157 -0.72 3.38 -8.78
N GLU A 158 -0.27 4.64 -8.63
CA GLU A 158 0.67 5.01 -7.57
C GLU A 158 -0.02 4.94 -6.21
N TRP A 159 0.67 4.36 -5.22
CA TRP A 159 0.12 4.13 -3.90
C TRP A 159 0.61 5.16 -2.89
N TYR A 160 -0.33 6.00 -2.43
CA TYR A 160 -0.13 7.04 -1.44
C TYR A 160 -0.41 6.47 -0.05
N ARG A 161 0.64 6.16 0.69
CA ARG A 161 0.54 5.62 2.06
C ARG A 161 0.41 6.75 3.07
N VAL A 162 -0.79 6.94 3.59
CA VAL A 162 -1.03 7.83 4.75
C VAL A 162 -0.90 7.00 6.02
N GLN A 163 -0.09 7.46 6.97
CA GLN A 163 0.09 6.74 8.24
C GLN A 163 -1.10 6.95 9.16
N GLU A 164 -1.43 5.94 9.95
CA GLU A 164 -2.63 5.97 10.80
C GLU A 164 -2.61 7.08 11.84
N TRP A 165 -1.48 7.36 12.47
CA TRP A 165 -1.32 8.43 13.46
C TRP A 165 -1.46 9.85 12.89
N VAL A 166 -1.33 10.00 11.57
CA VAL A 166 -1.53 11.28 10.88
C VAL A 166 -3.02 11.60 10.78
N VAL A 167 -3.83 10.57 10.55
CA VAL A 167 -5.28 10.72 10.36
C VAL A 167 -6.01 10.58 11.69
N ILE A 168 -5.63 9.58 12.49
CA ILE A 168 -6.30 9.16 13.72
C ILE A 168 -5.45 9.55 14.91
N GLU A 169 -6.11 10.11 15.91
CA GLU A 169 -5.48 10.53 17.15
C GLU A 169 -4.81 9.35 17.88
N PRO A 170 -3.53 9.46 18.28
CA PRO A 170 -2.85 8.40 19.01
C PRO A 170 -3.33 8.24 20.46
N GLU A 171 -3.08 7.06 21.02
CA GLU A 171 -3.26 6.81 22.46
C GLU A 171 -2.24 7.58 23.31
N GLY A 172 -2.65 8.00 24.52
CA GLY A 172 -1.74 8.57 25.52
C GLY A 172 -1.26 10.00 25.23
N LEU A 173 -2.11 10.82 24.60
CA LEU A 173 -1.88 12.25 24.49
C LEU A 173 -2.04 12.93 25.85
N ILE A 174 -1.15 13.86 26.13
CA ILE A 174 -1.15 14.69 27.34
C ILE A 174 -1.49 16.12 26.95
N ASP A 175 -2.23 16.80 27.81
CA ASP A 175 -2.53 18.22 27.62
C ASP A 175 -1.29 19.05 27.92
N ASP A 176 -1.06 20.10 27.11
CA ASP A 176 0.14 20.93 27.18
C ASP A 176 0.34 21.60 28.58
N ASP A 177 -0.73 21.68 29.39
CA ASP A 177 -0.73 22.22 30.76
C ASP A 177 -0.07 21.29 31.81
N GLU A 178 0.07 19.98 31.54
CA GLU A 178 0.63 19.01 32.49
C GLU A 178 2.17 18.91 32.43
N THR A 179 2.81 19.56 31.44
CA THR A 179 4.26 19.48 31.17
C THR A 179 5.12 20.56 31.84
N ASP A 180 4.54 21.51 32.59
CA ASP A 180 5.27 22.65 33.20
C ASP A 180 5.95 22.34 34.55
N HIS A 181 5.88 21.09 35.03
CA HIS A 181 6.46 20.70 36.32
C HIS A 181 7.41 19.51 36.17
N GLY A 182 8.61 19.74 35.63
CA GLY A 182 9.55 18.63 35.48
C GLY A 182 10.94 18.95 34.93
N HIS A 183 11.70 19.77 35.67
CA HIS A 183 13.15 19.64 35.85
C HIS A 183 14.09 20.01 34.68
N GLU A 184 14.81 21.11 34.94
CA GLU A 184 16.13 21.47 34.43
C GLU A 184 17.16 20.35 34.70
N ASP A 185 18.29 20.41 34.01
CA ASP A 185 19.54 19.65 34.20
C ASP A 185 19.76 18.43 33.29
N ASP A 186 20.64 18.63 32.29
CA ASP A 186 21.87 17.86 32.06
C ASP A 186 22.30 17.96 30.59
N GLU A 187 22.80 19.14 30.23
CA GLU A 187 23.86 19.24 29.22
C GLU A 187 25.16 18.80 29.89
N ASP A 188 25.71 17.63 29.53
CA ASP A 188 27.16 17.42 29.61
C ASP A 188 27.63 16.25 28.70
N ASN A 189 28.12 16.67 27.53
CA ASN A 189 29.48 16.42 27.06
C ASN A 189 30.02 14.97 27.02
N ILE A 190 29.87 14.30 25.86
CA ILE A 190 30.81 13.24 25.44
C ILE A 190 31.18 13.46 23.97
N SER A 191 32.30 14.16 23.75
CA SER A 191 33.12 14.04 22.55
C SER A 191 34.59 14.17 22.93
N ASP A 192 35.36 13.08 22.88
CA ASP A 192 36.60 13.05 22.09
C ASP A 192 37.35 11.70 22.16
N LYS A 193 37.73 11.25 20.95
CA LYS A 193 38.99 10.62 20.50
C LYS A 193 39.50 9.35 21.20
N LYS A 194 39.57 8.21 20.51
CA LYS A 194 40.61 7.76 19.52
C LYS A 194 41.99 7.57 20.16
N GLU A 195 42.37 6.31 20.34
CA GLU A 195 43.76 5.86 20.40
C GLU A 195 43.94 4.57 19.58
N ASP A 196 45.00 4.56 18.78
CA ASP A 196 45.54 3.49 17.96
C ASP A 196 46.12 2.33 18.79
N ALA A 197 46.09 1.12 18.24
CA ALA A 197 47.17 0.14 18.41
C ALA A 197 47.09 -0.97 17.36
N GLU A 198 48.18 -1.10 16.62
CA GLU A 198 48.50 -2.07 15.58
C GLU A 198 48.71 -3.50 16.14
N VAL A 199 48.77 -4.51 15.25
CA VAL A 199 49.83 -5.54 15.12
C VAL A 199 49.32 -6.95 14.71
N GLU A 200 49.85 -7.36 13.54
CA GLU A 200 50.27 -8.67 13.00
C GLU A 200 49.40 -9.91 12.79
N GLU A 201 49.77 -10.54 11.66
CA GLU A 201 49.50 -11.87 11.13
C GLU A 201 49.94 -13.04 12.04
N GLY A 202 49.36 -14.22 11.79
CA GLY A 202 49.84 -15.48 12.34
C GLY A 202 49.21 -16.69 11.66
N SER A 203 50.06 -17.43 10.94
CA SER A 203 49.81 -18.64 10.13
C SER A 203 49.58 -19.93 10.94
N ALA A 204 49.11 -20.95 10.21
CA ALA A 204 49.51 -22.38 10.28
C ALA A 204 48.49 -23.43 10.79
N GLU A 205 48.17 -24.33 9.85
CA GLU A 205 48.17 -25.79 9.92
C GLU A 205 47.28 -26.54 10.93
N ASN A 206 46.42 -27.43 10.40
CA ASN A 206 46.52 -28.83 10.84
C ASN A 206 46.06 -29.84 9.77
N ALA A 207 46.90 -30.85 9.59
CA ALA A 207 46.75 -31.99 8.71
C ALA A 207 46.00 -33.15 9.40
N ASN A 208 45.20 -33.94 8.68
CA ASN A 208 45.45 -35.39 8.61
C ASN A 208 44.51 -36.20 7.68
N LYS A 209 45.17 -37.06 6.88
CA LYS A 209 44.91 -38.49 6.61
C LYS A 209 43.65 -38.96 5.86
N VAL A 210 43.82 -39.06 4.54
CA VAL A 210 43.82 -40.27 3.69
C VAL A 210 43.23 -41.57 4.28
N LYS A 211 42.27 -42.16 3.55
CA LYS A 211 42.27 -43.59 3.18
C LYS A 211 41.48 -43.84 1.89
N GLU A 212 42.17 -44.35 0.88
CA GLU A 212 41.62 -44.83 -0.39
C GLU A 212 40.80 -46.12 -0.22
N SER A 213 39.79 -46.33 -1.07
CA SER A 213 39.73 -47.53 -1.92
C SER A 213 38.68 -47.42 -3.06
N LYS A 214 39.22 -47.39 -4.29
CA LYS A 214 38.86 -48.28 -5.41
C LYS A 214 37.48 -48.11 -6.10
N GLY A 215 37.49 -47.34 -7.19
CA GLY A 215 37.12 -47.84 -8.52
C GLY A 215 35.65 -47.78 -8.96
N LYS A 216 35.23 -46.62 -9.47
CA LYS A 216 34.30 -46.48 -10.61
C LYS A 216 34.50 -45.08 -11.19
N GLU A 217 34.44 -44.92 -12.49
CA GLU A 217 34.60 -43.64 -13.20
C GLU A 217 33.71 -42.55 -12.57
N VAL A 218 34.33 -41.63 -11.81
CA VAL A 218 33.63 -40.58 -11.04
C VAL A 218 33.85 -39.26 -11.77
N GLU A 219 32.79 -38.76 -12.42
CA GLU A 219 32.69 -37.33 -12.71
C GLU A 219 32.92 -36.57 -11.40
N VAL A 220 33.83 -35.60 -11.41
CA VAL A 220 34.26 -34.85 -10.23
C VAL A 220 33.07 -34.13 -9.60
N LEU A 221 32.36 -34.80 -8.68
CA LEU A 221 31.26 -34.24 -7.91
C LEU A 221 31.87 -33.23 -6.91
N GLY A 222 31.39 -31.99 -6.94
CA GLY A 222 31.84 -30.94 -6.02
C GLY A 222 31.43 -31.22 -4.57
N ASP A 223 31.63 -30.25 -3.67
CA ASP A 223 31.35 -30.45 -2.23
C ASP A 223 29.89 -30.87 -1.95
N GLU A 224 29.67 -31.76 -0.96
CA GLU A 224 28.33 -32.12 -0.50
C GLU A 224 27.72 -30.97 0.32
N VAL A 225 26.57 -30.44 -0.12
CA VAL A 225 25.84 -29.36 0.52
C VAL A 225 24.43 -29.82 0.92
N LYS A 226 23.90 -29.24 2.00
CA LYS A 226 22.54 -29.47 2.48
C LYS A 226 21.64 -28.31 2.10
N VAL A 227 20.64 -28.55 1.27
CA VAL A 227 19.63 -27.56 0.87
C VAL A 227 18.30 -27.81 1.57
N LEU A 228 17.53 -26.76 1.81
CA LEU A 228 16.17 -26.84 2.34
C LEU A 228 15.17 -26.65 1.22
N CYS A 229 14.21 -27.57 1.09
CA CYS A 229 13.14 -27.54 0.10
C CYS A 229 11.78 -27.56 0.80
N ARG A 230 11.02 -26.49 0.69
CA ARG A 230 9.64 -26.38 1.19
C ARG A 230 8.68 -26.91 0.15
N LEU A 231 7.81 -27.85 0.53
CA LEU A 231 6.74 -28.30 -0.36
C LEU A 231 5.59 -27.28 -0.41
N SER A 232 5.07 -27.04 -1.60
CA SER A 232 3.89 -26.19 -1.83
C SER A 232 2.59 -26.75 -1.24
N ASN A 233 2.39 -28.07 -1.25
CA ASN A 233 1.15 -28.70 -0.82
C ASN A 233 0.99 -28.74 0.72
N THR A 234 2.07 -29.03 1.42
CA THR A 234 2.08 -29.28 2.88
C THR A 234 2.74 -28.14 3.65
N GLY A 235 3.51 -27.27 2.98
CA GLY A 235 4.30 -26.22 3.62
C GLY A 235 5.50 -26.73 4.44
N VAL A 236 5.76 -28.05 4.42
CA VAL A 236 6.82 -28.69 5.21
C VAL A 236 8.17 -28.59 4.53
N ASP A 237 9.23 -28.37 5.33
CA ASP A 237 10.61 -28.23 4.87
C ASP A 237 11.36 -29.56 4.92
N TYR A 238 11.95 -29.93 3.78
CA TYR A 238 12.78 -31.12 3.63
C TYR A 238 14.23 -30.73 3.41
N ARG A 239 15.11 -31.23 4.28
CA ARG A 239 16.56 -31.05 4.14
C ARG A 239 17.16 -32.13 3.24
N ILE A 240 17.65 -31.76 2.06
CA ILE A 240 18.19 -32.70 1.07
C ILE A 240 19.69 -32.49 0.91
N ARG A 241 20.43 -33.58 0.71
CA ARG A 241 21.86 -33.54 0.44
C ARG A 241 22.11 -33.66 -1.06
N ILE A 242 22.82 -32.69 -1.60
CA ILE A 242 23.21 -32.62 -3.01
C ILE A 242 24.68 -32.25 -3.14
N TYR A 243 25.29 -32.57 -4.25
CA TYR A 243 26.64 -32.12 -4.56
C TYR A 243 26.60 -30.80 -5.33
N LYS A 244 27.59 -29.92 -5.12
CA LYS A 244 27.78 -28.75 -5.98
C LYS A 244 27.93 -29.20 -7.45
N GLY A 245 27.22 -28.55 -8.36
CA GLY A 245 27.13 -28.90 -9.78
C GLY A 245 26.11 -30.00 -10.11
N GLU A 246 25.43 -30.59 -9.12
CA GLU A 246 24.39 -31.59 -9.36
C GLU A 246 23.14 -30.94 -9.99
N LYS A 247 22.56 -31.59 -11.00
CA LYS A 247 21.34 -31.12 -11.67
C LYS A 247 20.15 -31.10 -10.73
N VAL A 248 19.26 -30.13 -10.94
CA VAL A 248 18.00 -30.02 -10.19
C VAL A 248 17.11 -31.25 -10.35
N ALA A 249 17.18 -31.98 -11.47
CA ALA A 249 16.49 -33.27 -11.64
C ALA A 249 16.82 -34.27 -10.52
N SER A 250 18.09 -34.36 -10.12
CA SER A 250 18.52 -35.27 -9.05
C SER A 250 18.05 -34.80 -7.68
N LEU A 251 18.01 -33.49 -7.44
CA LEU A 251 17.39 -32.89 -6.25
C LEU A 251 15.90 -33.26 -6.16
N VAL A 252 15.17 -33.12 -7.27
CA VAL A 252 13.74 -33.47 -7.37
C VAL A 252 13.52 -34.96 -7.12
N ALA A 253 14.34 -35.84 -7.68
CA ALA A 253 14.26 -37.28 -7.44
C ALA A 253 14.48 -37.62 -5.96
N LYS A 254 15.50 -37.01 -5.32
CA LYS A 254 15.77 -37.15 -3.88
C LYS A 254 14.62 -36.60 -3.03
N LEU A 255 14.01 -35.49 -3.43
CA LEU A 255 12.86 -34.89 -2.75
C LEU A 255 11.63 -35.80 -2.82
N LYS A 256 11.31 -36.34 -4.01
CA LYS A 256 10.18 -37.26 -4.20
C LYS A 256 10.29 -38.49 -3.30
N SER A 257 11.46 -39.12 -3.29
CA SER A 257 11.73 -40.28 -2.42
C SER A 257 11.63 -39.95 -0.93
N LYS A 258 12.06 -38.75 -0.53
CA LYS A 258 12.08 -38.35 0.89
C LYS A 258 10.72 -37.89 1.41
N ALA A 259 9.93 -37.22 0.56
CA ALA A 259 8.62 -36.69 0.90
C ALA A 259 7.47 -37.65 0.57
N SER A 260 7.76 -38.87 0.11
CA SER A 260 6.77 -39.86 -0.33
C SER A 260 5.79 -39.29 -1.37
N ILE A 261 6.29 -38.44 -2.27
CA ILE A 261 5.50 -37.86 -3.36
C ILE A 261 5.42 -38.88 -4.48
N ASN A 262 4.28 -38.93 -5.19
CA ASN A 262 4.12 -39.80 -6.35
C ASN A 262 5.29 -39.61 -7.34
N PRO A 263 5.99 -40.69 -7.77
CA PRO A 263 7.13 -40.58 -8.67
C PRO A 263 6.78 -39.91 -10.01
N PHE A 264 5.53 -40.05 -10.46
CA PHE A 264 5.02 -39.45 -11.69
C PHE A 264 4.53 -38.01 -11.54
N ALA A 265 4.39 -37.49 -10.31
CA ALA A 265 3.98 -36.10 -10.09
C ALA A 265 5.05 -35.16 -10.64
N LEU A 266 4.62 -34.07 -11.28
CA LEU A 266 5.54 -33.08 -11.81
C LEU A 266 5.95 -32.14 -10.67
N VAL A 267 7.25 -31.96 -10.45
CA VAL A 267 7.76 -31.13 -9.36
C VAL A 267 8.72 -30.08 -9.92
N ARG A 268 8.38 -28.80 -9.78
CA ARG A 268 9.23 -27.69 -10.23
C ARG A 268 9.88 -27.01 -9.04
N ILE A 269 11.18 -26.78 -9.12
CA ILE A 269 11.92 -26.03 -8.09
C ILE A 269 11.91 -24.55 -8.44
N VAL A 270 11.53 -23.72 -7.47
CA VAL A 270 11.41 -22.27 -7.58
C VAL A 270 12.25 -21.62 -6.51
N TYR A 271 12.98 -20.57 -6.89
CA TYR A 271 13.75 -19.75 -5.98
C TYR A 271 13.73 -18.30 -6.46
N GLY A 272 13.53 -17.35 -5.54
CA GLY A 272 13.45 -15.92 -5.87
C GLY A 272 12.37 -15.56 -6.91
N GLY A 273 11.32 -16.37 -7.04
CA GLY A 273 10.26 -16.19 -8.04
C GLY A 273 10.57 -16.72 -9.44
N GLN A 274 11.71 -17.37 -9.66
CA GLN A 274 12.06 -18.00 -10.93
C GLN A 274 12.10 -19.53 -10.81
N ILE A 275 11.64 -20.22 -11.85
CA ILE A 275 11.73 -21.67 -11.95
C ILE A 275 13.15 -22.04 -12.38
N ILE A 276 13.82 -22.88 -11.59
CA ILE A 276 15.12 -23.44 -11.97
C ILE A 276 14.85 -24.70 -12.81
N PRO A 277 15.33 -24.75 -14.07
CA PRO A 277 15.08 -25.90 -14.94
C PRO A 277 15.80 -27.15 -14.44
N GLU A 278 15.16 -28.31 -14.57
CA GLU A 278 15.68 -29.61 -14.09
C GLU A 278 17.02 -30.02 -14.74
N THR A 279 17.31 -29.49 -15.92
CA THR A 279 18.52 -29.78 -16.69
C THR A 279 19.76 -29.05 -16.19
N GLN A 280 19.59 -27.99 -15.41
CA GLN A 280 20.66 -27.14 -14.89
C GLN A 280 20.89 -27.42 -13.40
N PRO A 281 22.08 -27.09 -12.88
CA PRO A 281 22.34 -27.17 -11.45
C PRO A 281 21.88 -25.89 -10.74
N LEU A 282 21.81 -25.88 -9.40
CA LEU A 282 21.26 -24.73 -8.65
C LEU A 282 22.07 -23.45 -8.82
N GLU A 283 23.38 -23.57 -9.05
CA GLU A 283 24.29 -22.44 -9.29
C GLU A 283 23.99 -21.68 -10.57
N SER A 284 23.20 -22.25 -11.49
CA SER A 284 22.80 -21.51 -12.70
C SER A 284 21.91 -20.31 -12.37
N HIS A 285 21.30 -20.29 -11.18
CA HIS A 285 20.45 -19.19 -10.76
C HIS A 285 21.28 -18.05 -10.14
N PRO A 286 21.13 -16.79 -10.63
CA PRO A 286 22.03 -15.68 -10.31
C PRO A 286 22.07 -15.28 -8.82
N TYR A 287 20.99 -15.57 -8.08
CA TYR A 287 20.87 -15.25 -6.66
C TYR A 287 21.10 -16.47 -5.74
N TRP A 288 21.48 -17.61 -6.30
CA TRP A 288 21.70 -18.82 -5.53
C TRP A 288 23.11 -18.85 -4.96
N ASN A 289 23.22 -19.08 -3.65
CA ASN A 289 24.48 -19.31 -2.96
C ASN A 289 24.25 -20.37 -1.86
N TYR A 290 25.10 -21.38 -1.82
CA TYR A 290 25.07 -22.49 -0.86
C TYR A 290 25.38 -22.11 0.59
N GLU A 291 26.07 -21.00 0.80
CA GLU A 291 26.40 -20.49 2.14
C GLU A 291 25.18 -19.89 2.82
N ASN A 292 24.27 -19.32 2.00
CA ASN A 292 23.03 -18.79 2.48
C ASN A 292 22.08 -19.94 2.81
N ARG A 293 21.51 -19.94 4.02
CA ARG A 293 20.51 -20.94 4.47
C ARG A 293 19.15 -20.69 3.83
N HIS A 294 19.13 -20.53 2.52
CA HIS A 294 17.95 -20.25 1.72
C HIS A 294 17.04 -21.47 1.61
N VAL A 295 15.75 -21.19 1.44
CA VAL A 295 14.72 -22.21 1.28
C VAL A 295 14.25 -22.19 -0.17
N LEU A 296 14.40 -23.34 -0.85
CA LEU A 296 13.85 -23.59 -2.18
C LEU A 296 12.36 -23.93 -2.05
N ILE A 297 11.53 -23.48 -2.98
CA ILE A 297 10.11 -23.87 -3.03
C ILE A 297 9.95 -24.98 -4.07
N ALA A 298 9.41 -26.12 -3.65
CA ALA A 298 9.06 -27.22 -4.52
C ALA A 298 7.56 -27.21 -4.82
N MET A 299 7.22 -26.78 -6.04
CA MET A 299 5.86 -26.78 -6.56
C MET A 299 5.50 -28.19 -7.04
N VAL A 300 4.53 -28.82 -6.38
CA VAL A 300 4.07 -30.18 -6.72
C VAL A 300 2.78 -30.05 -7.53
N PHE A 301 2.77 -30.67 -8.69
CA PHE A 301 1.61 -30.77 -9.58
C PHE A 301 1.23 -32.25 -9.65
N GLU A 302 0.02 -32.56 -9.19
CA GLU A 302 -0.57 -33.89 -9.18
C GLU A 302 -1.51 -34.08 -10.38
#